data_AF-A0A388PZU3-F1
#
_entry.id   AF-A0A388PZU3-F1
#
_cell.length_a   1.000
_cell.length_b   1.000
_cell.length_c   1.000
_cell.angle_alpha   90.00
_cell.angle_beta   90.00
_cell.angle_gamma   90.00
#
_symmetry.space_group_name_H-M   'P 1'
#
loop_
_entity.id
_entity.type
_entity.pdbx_description
1 polymer ?
#
loop_
_entity_poly.entity_id
_entity_poly.type
_entity_poly.pdbx_seq_one_letter_code
_entity_poly.pdbx_strand_id
1 'polypeptide(L)' 'MLRILKSNPLNYIASRNSKGSHLMLVSQGRQPILFHYHPRVEISGRIVREMLVEKAGLTEEQAWNLIH' A
#
# COMPACT_ATOMS: atom_id res chain seq x y z
N MET A 1 -3.95 -6.27 1.76
CA MET A 1 -3.29 -4.99 1.42
C MET A 1 -1.82 -5.13 1.09
N LEU A 2 -0.93 -5.52 2.02
CA LEU A 2 0.52 -5.59 1.76
C LEU A 2 0.88 -6.39 0.49
N ARG A 3 0.20 -7.52 0.26
CA ARG A 3 0.36 -8.31 -0.97
C ARG A 3 0.07 -7.50 -2.24
N ILE A 4 -1.01 -6.72 -2.26
CA ILE A 4 -1.44 -5.91 -3.40
C ILE A 4 -0.38 -4.84 -3.70
N LEU A 5 0.08 -4.11 -2.66
CA LEU A 5 1.10 -3.08 -2.81
C LEU A 5 2.40 -3.63 -3.42
N LYS A 6 2.81 -4.84 -3.02
CA LYS A 6 4.06 -5.47 -3.51
C LYS A 6 3.92 -6.15 -4.89
N SER A 7 2.70 -6.30 -5.41
CA SER A 7 2.45 -7.02 -6.67
C SER A 7 2.41 -6.06 -7.87
N ASN A 8 2.61 -6.59 -9.08
CA ASN A 8 2.39 -5.86 -10.33
C ASN A 8 0.92 -5.39 -10.39
N PRO A 9 0.63 -4.12 -10.74
CA PRO A 9 1.51 -3.06 -11.25
C PRO A 9 2.06 -2.07 -10.22
N LEU A 10 1.80 -2.29 -8.93
CA LEU A 10 2.21 -1.37 -7.87
C LEU A 10 3.67 -1.52 -7.49
N ASN A 11 4.20 -2.75 -7.47
CA ASN A 11 5.62 -3.07 -7.34
C ASN A 11 6.35 -2.38 -6.18
N TYR A 12 5.65 -2.10 -5.06
CA TYR A 12 6.28 -1.54 -3.87
C TYR A 12 7.24 -2.55 -3.24
N ILE A 13 8.39 -2.05 -2.80
CA ILE A 13 9.39 -2.82 -2.05
C ILE A 13 9.57 -2.23 -0.66
N ALA A 14 9.91 -3.07 0.31
CA ALA A 14 10.27 -2.61 1.65
C ALA A 14 11.64 -1.93 1.60
N SER A 15 11.71 -0.71 2.13
CA SER A 15 12.97 0.00 2.32
C SER A 15 13.85 -0.75 3.33
N ARG A 16 15.16 -0.79 3.08
CA ARG A 16 16.16 -1.46 3.94
C ARG A 16 16.22 -0.92 5.36
N ASN A 17 15.69 0.29 5.60
CA ASN A 17 15.69 0.94 6.91
C ASN A 17 14.43 0.68 7.74
N SER A 18 13.55 -0.22 7.30
CA SER A 18 12.34 -0.59 8.05
C SER A 18 12.73 -1.34 9.34
N LYS A 19 12.35 -0.82 10.51
CA LYS A 19 12.55 -1.48 11.82
C LYS A 19 11.21 -1.62 12.54
N GLY A 20 10.97 -2.77 13.17
CA GLY A 20 9.76 -3.02 13.96
C GLY A 20 8.53 -3.39 13.12
N SER A 21 7.32 -3.06 13.62
CA SER A 21 6.02 -3.38 12.98
C SER A 21 5.66 -2.46 11.81
N HIS A 22 6.52 -1.50 11.48
CA HIS A 22 6.31 -0.53 10.41
C HIS A 22 7.21 -0.85 9.22
N LEU A 23 6.60 -0.95 8.05
CA LEU A 23 7.29 -1.15 6.78
C LEU A 23 7.17 0.11 5.96
N MET A 24 8.29 0.75 5.67
CA MET A 24 8.34 1.86 4.73
C MET A 24 8.40 1.26 3.32
N LEU A 25 7.34 1.44 2.54
CA LEU A 25 7.22 0.92 1.18
C LEU A 25 7.55 2.01 0.17
N VAL A 26 8.38 1.69 -0.81
CA VAL A 26 8.77 2.60 -1.89
C VAL A 26 8.55 1.93 -3.26
N SER A 27 8.16 2.72 -4.25
CA SER A 27 8.08 2.31 -5.65
C SER A 27 8.54 3.47 -6.52
N GLN A 28 9.14 3.18 -7.67
CA GLN A 28 9.52 4.21 -8.64
C GLN A 28 8.26 4.96 -9.09
N GLY A 29 8.31 6.30 -9.09
CA GLY A 29 7.23 7.17 -9.57
C GLY A 29 5.99 7.25 -8.68
N ARG A 30 5.99 6.67 -7.48
CA ARG A 30 4.85 6.72 -6.54
C ARG A 30 5.27 7.28 -5.18
N GLN A 31 4.31 7.80 -4.41
CA GLN A 31 4.61 8.26 -3.06
C GLN A 31 4.93 7.08 -2.14
N PRO A 32 5.87 7.25 -1.18
CA PRO A 32 6.14 6.23 -0.18
C PRO A 32 4.92 5.97 0.71
N ILE A 33 4.74 4.71 1.12
CA ILE A 33 3.66 4.30 2.03
C ILE A 33 4.28 3.78 3.31
N LEU A 34 3.97 4.43 4.44
CA LEU A 34 4.21 3.84 5.75
C LEU A 34 3.12 2.82 6.04
N PHE A 35 3.46 1.54 5.94
CA PHE A 35 2.54 0.44 6.18
C PHE A 35 2.71 -0.09 7.59
N HIS A 36 1.63 -0.05 8.38
CA HIS A 36 1.60 -0.56 9.74
C HIS A 36 1.04 -1.99 9.75
N TYR A 37 1.80 -2.95 10.28
CA TYR A 37 1.33 -4.34 10.39
C TYR A 37 0.42 -4.51 11.61
N HIS A 38 -0.89 -4.58 11.38
CA HIS A 38 -1.88 -4.89 12.43
C HIS A 38 -2.65 -6.17 12.07
N PRO A 39 -2.20 -7.35 12.53
CA PRO A 39 -2.75 -8.65 12.12
C PRO A 39 -4.20 -8.94 12.58
N ARG A 40 -4.86 -7.99 13.27
CA ARG A 40 -6.23 -8.15 13.80
C ARG A 40 -7.12 -6.92 13.58
N VAL A 41 -6.67 -5.97 12.76
CA VAL A 41 -7.42 -4.75 12.49
C VAL A 41 -7.91 -4.81 11.05
N GLU A 42 -9.23 -4.75 10.89
CA GLU A 42 -9.84 -4.56 9.59
C GLU A 42 -9.36 -3.23 9.00
N ILE A 43 -8.88 -3.26 7.75
CA ILE A 43 -8.40 -2.06 7.08
C ILE A 43 -9.63 -1.31 6.58
N SER A 44 -9.90 -0.15 7.17
CA SER A 44 -11.04 0.68 6.76
C SER A 44 -10.91 1.13 5.31
N GLY A 45 -12.05 1.33 4.62
CA GLY A 45 -12.07 1.83 3.25
C GLY A 45 -11.34 3.16 3.06
N ARG A 46 -11.29 4.00 4.10
CA ARG A 46 -10.50 5.23 4.12
C ARG A 46 -9.00 4.94 3.96
N ILE A 47 -8.46 3.97 4.72
CA ILE A 47 -7.04 3.59 4.63
C ILE A 47 -6.75 2.97 3.26
N VAL A 48 -7.67 2.17 2.73
CA VAL A 48 -7.56 1.62 1.37
C VAL A 48 -7.41 2.74 0.34
N ARG A 49 -8.30 3.75 0.40
CA ARG A 49 -8.27 4.91 -0.50
C ARG A 49 -6.97 5.71 -0.37
N GLU A 50 -6.55 6.01 0.85
CA GLU A 50 -5.29 6.71 1.10
C GLU A 50 -4.08 5.96 0.47
N MET A 51 -4.02 4.64 0.65
CA MET A 51 -2.89 3.85 0.14
C MET A 51 -2.92 3.72 -1.39
N LEU A 52 -4.06 3.38 -1.97
CA LEU A 52 -4.16 3.02 -3.39
C LEU A 52 -4.40 4.22 -4.30
N VAL A 53 -5.25 5.16 -3.89
CA VAL A 53 -5.61 6.32 -4.71
C VAL A 53 -4.63 7.45 -4.46
N GLU A 54 -4.51 7.90 -3.21
CA GLU A 54 -3.72 9.11 -2.91
C GLU A 54 -2.22 8.86 -3.02
N LYS A 55 -1.70 7.78 -2.43
CA LYS A 55 -0.25 7.50 -2.41
C LYS A 55 0.23 6.75 -3.64
N ALA A 56 -0.49 5.70 -4.03
CA ALA A 56 -0.12 4.93 -5.21
C ALA A 56 -0.60 5.60 -6.52
N GLY A 57 -1.51 6.56 -6.49
CA GLY A 57 -1.93 7.31 -7.69
C GLY A 57 -2.85 6.53 -8.62
N LEU A 58 -3.60 5.55 -8.10
CA LEU A 58 -4.62 4.84 -8.87
C LEU A 58 -5.92 5.64 -8.93
N THR A 59 -6.75 5.37 -9.94
CA THR A 59 -8.16 5.77 -9.90
C THR A 59 -8.94 4.87 -8.92
N GLU A 60 -10.12 5.30 -8.50
CA GLU A 60 -10.99 4.47 -7.64
C GLU A 60 -11.36 3.14 -8.31
N GLU A 61 -11.62 3.15 -9.62
CA GLU A 61 -11.89 1.94 -10.42
C GLU A 61 -10.69 0.97 -10.45
N GLN A 62 -9.48 1.48 -10.68
CA GLN A 62 -8.27 0.66 -10.65
C GLN A 62 -8.00 0.07 -9.26
N ALA A 63 -8.26 0.85 -8.20
CA ALA A 63 -8.14 0.37 -6.83
C ALA A 63 -9.16 -0.74 -6.54
N TRP A 64 -10.40 -0.59 -7.01
CA TRP A 64 -11.45 -1.60 -6.87
C TRP A 64 -11.09 -2.93 -7.51
N ASN A 65 -10.60 -2.90 -8.75
CA ASN A 65 -10.20 -4.07 -9.53
C ASN A 65 -8.96 -4.81 -8.97
N LEU A 66 -8.19 -4.19 -8.08
CA LEU A 66 -7.06 -4.85 -7.42
C LEU A 66 -7.44 -5.55 -6.12
N ILE A 67 -8.60 -5.21 -5.56
CA ILE A 67 -9.08 -5.74 -4.27
C ILE A 67 -10.08 -6.90 -4.49
N HIS A 68 -10.79 -6.89 -5.61
CA HIS A 68 -11.78 -7.91 -6.01
C HIS A 68 -11.21 -8.81 -7.10
#